data_AF-A0A7Y2J9F3-F1
#
_entry.id   AF-A0A7Y2J9F3-F1
#
_cell.length_a   1.000
_cell.length_b   1.000
_cell.length_c   1.000
_cell.angle_alpha   90.00
_cell.angle_beta   90.00
_cell.angle_gamma   90.00
#
_symmetry.space_group_name_H-M   'P 1'
#
loop_
_entity.id
_entity.type
_entity.pdbx_description
1 polymer ?
#
loop_
_entity_poly.entity_id
_entity_poly.type
_entity_poly.pdbx_seq_one_letter_code
_entity_poly.pdbx_strand_id
1 'polypeptide(L)'
;MKQFNSAILFIALIFCALSTEQSYAQLLDLPRASQQASVSQTVGISKVYIHYSRPSVNGREVWGKLVPYGMNNLGFGTSTEAPWRAGANENTVIKFTHDVTVEGQPLKAGKYGLHMMINEDGRVTVIFSKNSTAWGSFFYDPSEDALRVDVNSMSGPHVEQLTYEFVDVTAKSATALLKWEKKQIPFKIEFDVADIVLTDIRKKLQDQPGFTRQTWEQAANFSLNNNGDLNEALTWIEGTIAGQFFSQPNFNNINIKAQILAKLDRKDEAVTTLEGFIPQATILEVHQIGRTFIGMGMTDKALEVFKINAENHEDTWPVHYGMARGYSAKGDYHKALTHLRKALENAPNPASKGRVQANIDKLERGEDIN
;
A
#
# COMPACT_ATOMS: atom_id res chain seq x y z
N MET A 1 42.30 -52.76 40.22
CA MET A 1 41.17 -52.93 41.13
C MET A 1 40.65 -51.54 41.46
N LYS A 2 39.37 -51.18 41.40
CA LYS A 2 38.10 -51.81 41.02
C LYS A 2 37.16 -50.58 40.92
N GLN A 3 36.53 -50.34 39.77
CA GLN A 3 35.14 -50.72 39.49
C GLN A 3 34.13 -49.89 40.29
N PHE A 4 32.99 -49.44 39.77
CA PHE A 4 32.40 -49.33 38.44
C PHE A 4 31.09 -48.57 38.69
N ASN A 5 30.55 -47.95 37.65
CA ASN A 5 29.15 -47.52 37.47
C ASN A 5 28.13 -48.07 38.49
N SER A 6 27.39 -47.17 39.14
CA SER A 6 26.09 -47.50 39.72
C SER A 6 25.12 -46.34 39.55
N ALA A 7 24.26 -46.50 38.53
CA ALA A 7 22.90 -46.00 38.44
C ALA A 7 22.71 -44.46 38.43
N ILE A 8 22.50 -43.73 37.33
CA ILE A 8 21.88 -44.00 36.01
C ILE A 8 20.55 -44.78 36.07
N LEU A 9 20.01 -45.06 37.27
CA LEU A 9 18.76 -45.81 37.43
C LEU A 9 17.77 -45.12 38.37
N PHE A 10 17.71 -43.79 38.32
CA PHE A 10 16.65 -43.01 39.00
C PHE A 10 16.08 -41.86 38.14
N ILE A 11 16.41 -41.84 36.84
CA ILE A 11 15.95 -40.84 35.86
C ILE A 11 14.89 -41.43 34.90
N ALA A 12 14.51 -42.70 35.05
CA ALA A 12 13.60 -43.39 34.13
C ALA A 12 12.17 -43.64 34.66
N LEU A 13 11.78 -43.13 35.83
CA LEU A 13 10.49 -43.50 36.45
C LEU A 13 9.63 -42.36 37.01
N ILE A 14 9.98 -41.10 36.76
CA ILE A 14 9.15 -39.93 37.15
C ILE A 14 8.85 -38.99 35.96
N PHE A 15 9.11 -39.44 34.72
CA PHE A 15 8.74 -38.70 33.50
C PHE A 15 7.55 -39.29 32.74
N CYS A 16 6.77 -40.17 33.39
CA CYS A 16 5.50 -40.69 32.89
C CYS A 16 4.32 -40.30 33.80
N ALA A 17 4.37 -39.09 34.37
CA ALA A 17 3.14 -38.43 34.80
C ALA A 17 2.40 -38.01 33.53
N LEU A 18 1.57 -38.94 33.08
CA LEU A 18 0.55 -38.80 32.06
C LEU A 18 -0.13 -37.43 32.15
N SER A 19 0.29 -36.50 31.30
CA SER A 19 -0.58 -35.44 30.82
C SER A 19 -1.67 -36.13 30.01
N THR A 20 -2.77 -36.49 30.69
CA THR A 20 -4.03 -36.70 30.01
C THR A 20 -4.44 -35.35 29.42
N GLU A 21 -4.00 -35.08 28.19
CA GLU A 21 -4.71 -34.13 27.36
C GLU A 21 -6.09 -34.74 27.13
N GLN A 22 -7.05 -34.27 27.93
CA GLN A 22 -8.46 -34.44 27.66
C GLN A 22 -8.76 -33.61 26.41
N SER A 23 -8.38 -34.15 25.26
CA SER A 23 -8.92 -33.74 23.98
C SER A 23 -10.39 -34.13 24.01
N TYR A 24 -11.25 -33.16 24.29
CA TYR A 24 -12.61 -33.22 23.76
C TYR A 24 -12.49 -33.04 22.25
N ALA A 25 -12.05 -34.08 21.55
CA ALA A 25 -12.29 -34.21 20.13
C ALA A 25 -13.82 -34.16 19.97
N GLN A 26 -14.31 -33.13 19.29
CA GLN A 26 -15.65 -33.20 18.71
C GLN A 26 -15.67 -34.46 17.84
N LEU A 27 -16.44 -35.45 18.25
CA LEU A 27 -16.32 -36.85 17.80
C LEU A 27 -16.61 -37.04 16.30
N LEU A 28 -17.11 -36.01 15.59
CA LEU A 28 -17.46 -36.08 14.17
C LEU A 28 -17.26 -34.70 13.50
N ASP A 29 -16.42 -34.62 12.47
CA ASP A 29 -16.39 -33.50 11.50
C ASP A 29 -17.63 -33.60 10.59
N LEU A 30 -18.78 -33.13 11.10
CA LEU A 30 -20.02 -33.11 10.34
C LEU A 30 -20.13 -31.85 9.48
N PRO A 31 -20.79 -31.90 8.30
CA PRO A 31 -21.07 -30.72 7.51
C PRO A 31 -21.80 -29.65 8.32
N ARG A 32 -21.20 -28.46 8.42
CA ARG A 32 -21.80 -27.31 9.11
C ARG A 32 -22.93 -26.70 8.27
N ALA A 33 -24.02 -26.29 8.91
CA ALA A 33 -25.12 -25.58 8.24
C ALA A 33 -24.67 -24.22 7.66
N SER A 34 -23.72 -23.55 8.34
CA SER A 34 -23.03 -22.35 7.84
C SER A 34 -21.56 -22.69 7.66
N GLN A 35 -21.13 -22.76 6.40
CA GLN A 35 -19.74 -23.05 6.04
C GLN A 35 -18.86 -21.83 6.32
N GLN A 36 -17.58 -22.06 6.60
CA GLN A 36 -16.61 -20.99 6.76
C GLN A 36 -16.14 -20.44 5.41
N ALA A 37 -15.84 -19.14 5.38
CA ALA A 37 -15.27 -18.44 4.25
C ALA A 37 -14.26 -17.40 4.74
N SER A 38 -13.38 -16.98 3.83
CA SER A 38 -12.47 -15.87 4.10
C SER A 38 -12.22 -15.05 2.85
N VAL A 39 -11.96 -13.77 3.05
CA VAL A 39 -11.57 -12.83 1.99
C VAL A 39 -10.41 -11.97 2.49
N SER A 40 -9.54 -11.53 1.58
CA SER A 40 -8.45 -10.63 1.92
C SER A 40 -8.22 -9.59 0.84
N GLN A 41 -7.69 -8.43 1.24
CA GLN A 41 -7.30 -7.35 0.34
C GLN A 41 -5.95 -6.78 0.76
N THR A 42 -5.10 -6.49 -0.22
CA THR A 42 -3.84 -5.77 -0.02
C THR A 42 -3.98 -4.32 -0.47
N VAL A 43 -3.58 -3.36 0.37
CA VAL A 43 -3.54 -1.92 0.08
C VAL A 43 -2.15 -1.42 0.44
N GLY A 44 -1.38 -0.97 -0.56
CA GLY A 44 0.06 -0.76 -0.40
C GLY A 44 0.77 -2.07 -0.01
N ILE A 45 1.41 -2.10 1.16
CA ILE A 45 1.99 -3.32 1.75
C ILE A 45 1.17 -3.86 2.93
N SER A 46 0.01 -3.26 3.21
CA SER A 46 -0.90 -3.67 4.28
C SER A 46 -1.93 -4.67 3.79
N LYS A 47 -2.32 -5.62 4.64
CA LYS A 47 -3.35 -6.62 4.33
C LYS A 47 -4.47 -6.58 5.36
N VAL A 48 -5.70 -6.68 4.84
CA VAL A 48 -6.93 -6.89 5.62
C VAL A 48 -7.42 -8.30 5.34
N TYR A 49 -7.85 -9.02 6.37
CA TYR A 49 -8.47 -10.34 6.26
C TYR A 49 -9.80 -10.33 7.00
N ILE A 50 -10.84 -10.94 6.41
CA ILE A 50 -12.10 -11.21 7.08
C ILE A 50 -12.35 -12.71 7.02
N HIS A 51 -12.46 -13.35 8.19
CA HIS A 51 -12.78 -14.76 8.37
C HIS A 51 -14.16 -14.87 9.02
N TYR A 52 -15.08 -15.61 8.41
CA TYR A 52 -16.48 -15.62 8.82
C TYR A 52 -17.16 -16.94 8.47
N SER A 53 -18.28 -17.26 9.14
CA SER A 53 -19.21 -18.29 8.65
C SER A 53 -20.37 -17.62 7.94
N ARG A 54 -20.79 -18.18 6.80
CA ARG A 54 -21.80 -17.59 5.92
C ARG A 54 -23.18 -18.27 6.02
N PRO A 55 -24.12 -17.75 6.83
CA PRO A 55 -25.49 -18.26 6.86
C PRO A 55 -26.21 -17.99 5.54
N SER A 56 -27.15 -18.89 5.19
CA SER A 56 -28.06 -18.72 4.04
C SER A 56 -29.36 -18.05 4.48
N VAL A 57 -30.05 -17.31 3.61
CA VAL A 57 -31.38 -16.74 3.93
C VAL A 57 -32.39 -17.88 4.17
N ASN A 58 -32.41 -18.88 3.30
CA ASN A 58 -33.30 -20.06 3.37
C ASN A 58 -34.79 -19.68 3.54
N GLY A 59 -35.24 -18.62 2.86
CA GLY A 59 -36.62 -18.13 2.92
C GLY A 59 -37.03 -17.52 4.27
N ARG A 60 -36.10 -17.31 5.20
CA ARG A 60 -36.35 -16.69 6.51
C ARG A 60 -36.30 -15.17 6.41
N GLU A 61 -37.09 -14.51 7.24
CA GLU A 61 -36.94 -13.07 7.47
C GLU A 61 -35.64 -12.81 8.24
N VAL A 62 -34.71 -12.09 7.62
CA VAL A 62 -33.37 -11.88 8.19
C VAL A 62 -33.37 -10.74 9.19
N TRP A 63 -33.72 -9.53 8.75
CA TRP A 63 -33.59 -8.31 9.53
C TRP A 63 -34.79 -8.12 10.46
N GLY A 64 -34.55 -7.81 11.73
CA GLY A 64 -35.58 -7.68 12.77
C GLY A 64 -36.08 -9.01 13.34
N LYS A 65 -35.68 -10.15 12.76
CA LYS A 65 -35.98 -11.50 13.25
C LYS A 65 -34.70 -12.30 13.52
N LEU A 66 -34.11 -12.89 12.49
CA LEU A 66 -32.89 -13.70 12.62
C LEU A 66 -31.70 -12.87 13.12
N VAL A 67 -31.61 -11.62 12.65
CA VAL A 67 -30.74 -10.57 13.15
C VAL A 67 -31.64 -9.50 13.75
N PRO A 68 -31.88 -9.53 15.07
CA PRO A 68 -32.70 -8.52 15.72
C PRO A 68 -32.01 -7.15 15.67
N TYR A 69 -32.79 -6.09 15.76
CA TYR A 69 -32.28 -4.73 15.81
C TYR A 69 -31.71 -4.41 17.21
N GLY A 70 -30.75 -3.49 17.25
CA GLY A 70 -30.10 -3.04 18.48
C GLY A 70 -29.24 -4.12 19.16
N MET A 71 -29.10 -3.97 20.47
CA MET A 71 -28.44 -4.93 21.34
C MET A 71 -29.47 -5.91 21.89
N ASN A 72 -29.10 -7.18 22.03
CA ASN A 72 -30.05 -8.23 22.39
C ASN A 72 -29.48 -9.19 23.41
N ASN A 73 -30.31 -9.60 24.37
CA ASN A 73 -29.97 -10.69 25.27
C ASN A 73 -30.15 -12.03 24.53
N LEU A 74 -29.06 -12.79 24.38
CA LEU A 74 -29.06 -14.06 23.66
C LEU A 74 -29.54 -15.25 24.51
N GLY A 75 -29.89 -15.02 25.79
CA GLY A 75 -30.38 -16.04 26.73
C GLY A 75 -29.34 -17.07 27.15
N PHE A 76 -28.06 -16.84 26.81
CA PHE A 76 -26.95 -17.75 27.08
C PHE A 76 -25.62 -16.98 27.16
N GLY A 77 -24.65 -17.51 27.88
CA GLY A 77 -23.36 -16.85 28.14
C GLY A 77 -23.45 -15.77 29.23
N THR A 78 -22.41 -14.95 29.33
CA THR A 78 -22.29 -13.89 30.36
C THR A 78 -22.80 -12.53 29.90
N SER A 79 -23.02 -12.34 28.59
CA SER A 79 -23.46 -11.06 28.04
C SER A 79 -24.96 -10.87 28.24
N THR A 80 -25.35 -9.78 28.90
CA THR A 80 -26.76 -9.42 29.10
C THR A 80 -27.35 -8.71 27.88
N GLU A 81 -26.52 -8.07 27.07
CA GLU A 81 -26.88 -7.39 25.84
C GLU A 81 -25.72 -7.46 24.84
N ALA A 82 -25.97 -8.04 23.67
CA ALA A 82 -24.95 -8.30 22.67
C ALA A 82 -25.35 -7.83 21.26
N PRO A 83 -24.40 -7.32 20.47
CA PRO A 83 -24.61 -7.02 19.06
C PRO A 83 -24.59 -8.31 18.22
N TRP A 84 -25.03 -8.21 16.97
CA TRP A 84 -24.92 -9.32 16.04
C TRP A 84 -23.45 -9.59 15.69
N ARG A 85 -23.04 -10.86 15.70
CA ARG A 85 -21.68 -11.34 15.35
C ARG A 85 -21.28 -11.18 13.88
N ALA A 86 -22.10 -10.46 13.09
CA ALA A 86 -21.91 -10.20 11.66
C ALA A 86 -21.61 -11.46 10.82
N GLY A 87 -22.20 -12.60 11.20
CA GLY A 87 -21.90 -13.94 10.70
C GLY A 87 -22.69 -15.02 11.44
N ALA A 88 -22.21 -16.26 11.42
CA ALA A 88 -22.77 -17.39 12.15
C ALA A 88 -21.70 -18.21 12.91
N ASN A 89 -22.13 -19.04 13.85
CA ASN A 89 -21.26 -19.85 14.72
C ASN A 89 -20.29 -19.00 15.57
N GLU A 90 -18.99 -19.07 15.30
CA GLU A 90 -17.95 -18.24 15.90
C GLU A 90 -18.15 -16.75 15.53
N ASN A 91 -17.51 -15.84 16.27
CA ASN A 91 -17.52 -14.45 15.85
C ASN A 91 -16.79 -14.26 14.52
N THR A 92 -17.26 -13.32 13.70
CA THR A 92 -16.51 -12.91 12.51
C THR A 92 -15.22 -12.26 12.97
N VAL A 93 -14.09 -12.59 12.34
CA VAL A 93 -12.78 -12.05 12.71
C VAL A 93 -12.26 -11.19 11.58
N ILE A 94 -11.92 -9.94 11.89
CA ILE A 94 -11.20 -9.05 10.98
C ILE A 94 -9.77 -8.82 11.49
N LYS A 95 -8.80 -8.91 10.58
CA LYS A 95 -7.38 -8.74 10.90
C LYS A 95 -6.74 -7.68 10.01
N PHE A 96 -5.95 -6.81 10.63
CA PHE A 96 -5.13 -5.80 9.98
C PHE A 96 -3.64 -6.07 10.26
N THR A 97 -2.79 -6.02 9.22
CA THR A 97 -1.34 -6.19 9.41
C THR A 97 -0.61 -4.93 9.87
N HIS A 98 -1.21 -3.76 9.65
CA HIS A 98 -0.69 -2.46 10.06
C HIS A 98 -1.83 -1.63 10.68
N ASP A 99 -1.46 -0.57 11.39
CA ASP A 99 -2.40 0.44 11.88
C ASP A 99 -3.24 0.99 10.71
N VAL A 100 -4.50 1.26 10.99
CA VAL A 100 -5.52 1.52 9.98
C VAL A 100 -6.46 2.62 10.45
N THR A 101 -7.11 3.29 9.52
CA THR A 101 -8.23 4.19 9.79
C THR A 101 -9.50 3.55 9.23
N VAL A 102 -10.51 3.37 10.07
CA VAL A 102 -11.82 2.85 9.66
C VAL A 102 -12.83 3.97 9.81
N GLU A 103 -13.51 4.35 8.74
CA GLU A 103 -14.49 5.46 8.73
C GLU A 103 -13.94 6.75 9.39
N GLY A 104 -12.67 7.08 9.09
CA GLY A 104 -11.99 8.24 9.66
C GLY A 104 -11.46 8.08 11.10
N GLN A 105 -11.71 6.95 11.76
CA GLN A 105 -11.26 6.69 13.13
C GLN A 105 -10.06 5.72 13.18
N PRO A 106 -9.03 6.02 13.99
CA PRO A 106 -7.83 5.17 14.06
C PRO A 106 -8.09 3.85 14.79
N LEU A 107 -7.48 2.78 14.29
CA LEU A 107 -7.46 1.45 14.89
C LEU A 107 -6.07 0.83 14.74
N LYS A 108 -5.55 0.22 15.80
CA LYS A 108 -4.23 -0.41 15.78
C LYS A 108 -4.21 -1.70 14.94
N ALA A 109 -3.04 -2.08 14.47
CA ALA A 109 -2.83 -3.38 13.85
C ALA A 109 -3.24 -4.49 14.84
N GLY A 110 -3.92 -5.53 14.36
CA GLY A 110 -4.41 -6.58 15.24
C GLY A 110 -5.46 -7.48 14.64
N LYS A 111 -5.97 -8.39 15.46
CA LYS A 111 -7.14 -9.23 15.18
C LYS A 111 -8.27 -8.77 16.08
N TYR A 112 -9.45 -8.59 15.50
CA TYR A 112 -10.63 -8.11 16.19
C TYR A 112 -11.84 -8.99 15.89
N GLY A 113 -12.68 -9.21 16.91
CA GLY A 113 -14.04 -9.71 16.71
C GLY A 113 -14.88 -8.62 16.07
N LEU A 114 -15.49 -8.91 14.93
CA LEU A 114 -16.36 -7.99 14.19
C LEU A 114 -17.81 -8.22 14.61
N HIS A 115 -18.42 -7.17 15.14
CA HIS A 115 -19.84 -7.16 15.48
C HIS A 115 -20.53 -5.97 14.82
N MET A 116 -21.85 -6.07 14.67
CA MET A 116 -22.67 -5.02 14.11
C MET A 116 -23.95 -4.87 14.93
N MET A 117 -24.23 -3.65 15.38
CA MET A 117 -25.52 -3.27 15.93
C MET A 117 -26.36 -2.67 14.80
N ILE A 118 -27.39 -3.39 14.36
CA ILE A 118 -28.25 -2.97 13.24
C ILE A 118 -29.42 -2.16 13.81
N ASN A 119 -29.68 -0.96 13.31
CA ASN A 119 -30.87 -0.18 13.67
C ASN A 119 -31.95 -0.28 12.59
N GLU A 120 -33.21 -0.08 12.98
CA GLU A 120 -34.38 -0.15 12.09
C GLU A 120 -34.32 0.86 10.95
N ASP A 121 -33.78 2.05 11.22
CA ASP A 121 -33.64 3.14 10.25
C ASP A 121 -32.44 2.98 9.29
N GLY A 122 -31.75 1.84 9.37
CA GLY A 122 -30.66 1.50 8.48
C GLY A 122 -29.27 1.96 8.96
N ARG A 123 -29.17 2.71 10.07
CA ARG A 123 -27.88 2.97 10.72
C ARG A 123 -27.29 1.68 11.28
N VAL A 124 -25.99 1.49 11.13
CA VAL A 124 -25.26 0.33 11.65
C VAL A 124 -24.04 0.82 12.40
N THR A 125 -23.92 0.41 13.67
CA THR A 125 -22.66 0.59 14.41
C THR A 125 -21.81 -0.66 14.20
N VAL A 126 -20.72 -0.51 13.46
CA VAL A 126 -19.69 -1.55 13.27
C VAL A 126 -18.74 -1.49 14.45
N ILE A 127 -18.51 -2.63 15.09
CA ILE A 127 -17.81 -2.75 16.37
C ILE A 127 -16.64 -3.71 16.19
N PHE A 128 -15.46 -3.27 16.62
CA PHE A 128 -14.22 -4.03 16.62
C PHE A 128 -13.83 -4.38 18.06
N SER A 129 -14.16 -5.58 18.51
CA SER A 129 -13.81 -6.08 19.85
C SER A 129 -12.42 -6.71 19.86
N LYS A 130 -11.65 -6.50 20.94
CA LYS A 130 -10.34 -7.14 21.16
C LYS A 130 -10.46 -8.66 21.31
N ASN A 131 -11.64 -9.18 21.67
CA ASN A 131 -11.90 -10.60 21.78
C ASN A 131 -12.27 -11.20 20.42
N SER A 132 -11.28 -11.75 19.74
CA SER A 132 -11.42 -12.36 18.40
C SER A 132 -11.60 -13.87 18.42
N THR A 133 -11.77 -14.49 19.60
CA THR A 133 -11.86 -15.94 19.76
C THR A 133 -13.19 -16.42 20.34
N ALA A 134 -14.10 -15.49 20.65
CA ALA A 134 -15.38 -15.80 21.26
C ALA A 134 -16.29 -16.62 20.34
N TRP A 135 -17.05 -17.53 20.92
CA TRP A 135 -18.16 -18.17 20.22
C TRP A 135 -19.31 -17.18 20.06
N GLY A 136 -19.38 -16.56 18.89
CA GLY A 136 -20.38 -15.54 18.59
C GLY A 136 -20.33 -14.34 19.54
N SER A 137 -21.47 -13.95 20.10
CA SER A 137 -21.60 -12.76 20.95
C SER A 137 -22.08 -13.08 22.37
N PHE A 138 -22.11 -14.36 22.76
CA PHE A 138 -22.64 -14.79 24.07
C PHE A 138 -21.81 -14.27 25.26
N PHE A 139 -20.55 -13.96 25.03
CA PHE A 139 -19.61 -13.41 26.01
C PHE A 139 -19.14 -12.00 25.63
N TYR A 140 -19.92 -11.30 24.80
CA TYR A 140 -19.59 -9.94 24.40
C TYR A 140 -19.52 -9.02 25.62
N ASP A 141 -18.40 -8.32 25.75
CA ASP A 141 -18.16 -7.28 26.76
C ASP A 141 -17.82 -5.95 26.05
N PRO A 142 -18.65 -4.90 26.20
CA PRO A 142 -18.35 -3.56 25.67
C PRO A 142 -16.99 -3.00 26.09
N SER A 143 -16.44 -3.42 27.24
CA SER A 143 -15.13 -2.96 27.71
C SER A 143 -13.97 -3.45 26.82
N GLU A 144 -14.21 -4.50 26.03
CA GLU A 144 -13.25 -5.05 25.07
C GLU A 144 -13.29 -4.34 23.72
N ASP A 145 -14.22 -3.41 23.49
CA ASP A 145 -14.30 -2.67 22.23
C ASP A 145 -13.06 -1.79 22.01
N ALA A 146 -12.36 -2.02 20.90
CA ALA A 146 -11.27 -1.18 20.45
C ALA A 146 -11.76 0.00 19.61
N LEU A 147 -12.85 -0.17 18.86
CA LEU A 147 -13.43 0.87 18.02
C LEU A 147 -14.92 0.60 17.75
N ARG A 148 -15.71 1.66 17.68
CA ARG A 148 -17.07 1.69 17.15
C ARG A 148 -17.15 2.77 16.07
N VAL A 149 -17.73 2.45 14.92
CA VAL A 149 -17.99 3.41 13.84
C VAL A 149 -19.40 3.25 13.32
N ASP A 150 -20.05 4.37 13.00
CA ASP A 150 -21.39 4.37 12.46
C ASP A 150 -21.35 4.50 10.95
N VAL A 151 -22.05 3.59 10.27
CA VAL A 151 -22.25 3.58 8.82
C VAL A 151 -23.72 3.44 8.48
N ASN A 152 -24.07 3.68 7.23
CA ASN A 152 -25.42 3.45 6.74
C ASN A 152 -25.46 2.18 5.89
N SER A 153 -26.42 1.31 6.20
CA SER A 153 -26.76 0.22 5.29
C SER A 153 -27.45 0.75 4.04
N MET A 154 -27.28 0.04 2.93
CA MET A 154 -27.94 0.32 1.67
C MET A 154 -28.64 -0.92 1.13
N SER A 155 -29.59 -0.72 0.22
CA SER A 155 -30.24 -1.83 -0.47
C SER A 155 -29.43 -2.27 -1.68
N GLY A 156 -29.42 -3.56 -1.97
CA GLY A 156 -28.79 -4.13 -3.16
C GLY A 156 -29.52 -5.38 -3.65
N PRO A 157 -28.94 -6.07 -4.65
CA PRO A 157 -29.47 -7.35 -5.14
C PRO A 157 -29.55 -8.39 -4.03
N HIS A 158 -30.48 -9.35 -4.17
CA HIS A 158 -30.59 -10.46 -3.22
C HIS A 158 -29.33 -11.33 -3.24
N VAL A 159 -28.74 -11.53 -2.07
CA VAL A 159 -27.59 -12.41 -1.84
C VAL A 159 -27.98 -13.50 -0.86
N GLU A 160 -28.01 -14.74 -1.35
CA GLU A 160 -28.51 -15.88 -0.57
C GLU A 160 -27.62 -16.23 0.62
N GLN A 161 -26.30 -16.24 0.42
CA GLN A 161 -25.33 -16.54 1.48
C GLN A 161 -24.59 -15.28 1.87
N LEU A 162 -24.53 -14.96 3.17
CA LEU A 162 -23.79 -13.81 3.66
C LEU A 162 -22.38 -13.81 3.07
N THR A 163 -21.99 -12.70 2.45
CA THR A 163 -20.72 -12.59 1.73
C THR A 163 -20.03 -11.29 2.11
N TYR A 164 -18.72 -11.37 2.35
CA TYR A 164 -17.86 -10.20 2.46
C TYR A 164 -17.02 -10.03 1.19
N GLU A 165 -16.91 -8.79 0.73
CA GLU A 165 -16.14 -8.39 -0.45
C GLU A 165 -15.34 -7.12 -0.12
N PHE A 166 -14.28 -6.85 -0.90
CA PHE A 166 -13.62 -5.54 -0.90
C PHE A 166 -13.90 -4.84 -2.23
N VAL A 167 -14.40 -3.61 -2.17
CA VAL A 167 -14.74 -2.78 -3.33
C VAL A 167 -14.02 -1.43 -3.23
N ASP A 168 -14.08 -0.62 -4.28
CA ASP A 168 -13.50 0.73 -4.34
C ASP A 168 -12.02 0.79 -3.92
N VAL A 169 -11.23 -0.19 -4.38
CA VAL A 169 -9.82 -0.31 -4.02
C VAL A 169 -9.02 0.79 -4.71
N THR A 170 -8.31 1.60 -3.91
CA THR A 170 -7.38 2.63 -4.35
C THR A 170 -5.96 2.30 -3.90
N ALA A 171 -5.00 3.18 -4.20
CA ALA A 171 -3.64 3.04 -3.71
C ALA A 171 -3.53 3.08 -2.16
N LYS A 172 -4.52 3.67 -1.46
CA LYS A 172 -4.46 3.93 -0.01
C LYS A 172 -5.66 3.41 0.78
N SER A 173 -6.71 2.93 0.11
CA SER A 173 -7.95 2.53 0.76
C SER A 173 -8.66 1.39 0.05
N ALA A 174 -9.60 0.76 0.76
CA ALA A 174 -10.60 -0.13 0.21
C ALA A 174 -11.87 -0.05 1.07
N THR A 175 -13.02 -0.39 0.52
CA THR A 175 -14.28 -0.51 1.27
C THR A 175 -14.57 -1.97 1.52
N ALA A 176 -14.67 -2.39 2.78
CA ALA A 176 -15.18 -3.71 3.13
C ALA A 176 -16.71 -3.67 3.04
N LEU A 177 -17.30 -4.65 2.37
CA LEU A 177 -18.72 -4.70 2.07
C LEU A 177 -19.31 -6.04 2.52
N LEU A 178 -20.18 -6.00 3.53
CA LEU A 178 -21.06 -7.12 3.85
C LEU A 178 -22.29 -7.08 2.93
N LYS A 179 -22.61 -8.22 2.31
CA LYS A 179 -23.85 -8.44 1.54
C LYS A 179 -24.61 -9.64 2.09
N TRP A 180 -25.89 -9.46 2.42
CA TRP A 180 -26.75 -10.59 2.77
C TRP A 180 -28.23 -10.22 2.59
N GLU A 181 -29.02 -11.12 2.01
CA GLU A 181 -30.36 -10.79 1.52
C GLU A 181 -30.25 -9.54 0.61
N LYS A 182 -31.06 -8.50 0.79
CA LYS A 182 -31.03 -7.27 0.00
C LYS A 182 -30.31 -6.14 0.74
N LYS A 183 -29.65 -6.41 1.86
CA LYS A 183 -28.93 -5.40 2.64
C LYS A 183 -27.43 -5.49 2.37
N GLN A 184 -26.83 -4.32 2.24
CA GLN A 184 -25.39 -4.15 2.12
C GLN A 184 -24.89 -3.18 3.19
N ILE A 185 -23.74 -3.46 3.80
CA ILE A 185 -23.15 -2.65 4.86
C ILE A 185 -21.70 -2.36 4.47
N PRO A 186 -21.43 -1.21 3.83
CA PRO A 186 -20.07 -0.78 3.52
C PRO A 186 -19.41 -0.13 4.73
N PHE A 187 -18.10 -0.35 4.90
CA PHE A 187 -17.25 0.52 5.70
C PHE A 187 -15.85 0.67 5.08
N LYS A 188 -15.37 1.91 5.01
CA LYS A 188 -14.11 2.33 4.42
C LYS A 188 -12.95 2.05 5.35
N ILE A 189 -11.88 1.52 4.78
CA ILE A 189 -10.62 1.16 5.44
C ILE A 189 -9.49 1.89 4.70
N GLU A 190 -8.66 2.63 5.43
CA GLU A 190 -7.57 3.42 4.88
C GLU A 190 -6.26 3.15 5.62
N PHE A 191 -5.16 3.18 4.87
CA PHE A 191 -3.81 3.01 5.40
C PHE A 191 -2.96 4.22 5.06
N ASP A 192 -2.11 4.64 6.01
CA ASP A 192 -1.01 5.56 5.70
C ASP A 192 0.12 4.79 5.00
N VAL A 193 -0.09 4.50 3.72
CA VAL A 193 0.83 3.68 2.92
C VAL A 193 2.23 4.29 2.88
N ALA A 194 2.35 5.62 2.85
CA ALA A 194 3.64 6.27 2.79
C ALA A 194 4.42 6.06 4.08
N ASP A 195 3.81 6.33 5.23
CA ASP A 195 4.46 6.14 6.54
C ASP A 195 4.77 4.66 6.82
N ILE A 196 3.85 3.76 6.50
CA ILE A 196 4.03 2.31 6.65
C ILE A 196 5.24 1.83 5.84
N VAL A 197 5.34 2.23 4.57
CA VAL A 197 6.46 1.84 3.70
C VAL A 197 7.76 2.47 4.17
N LEU A 198 7.77 3.75 4.58
CA LEU A 198 8.98 4.41 5.10
C LEU A 198 9.47 3.76 6.40
N THR A 199 8.56 3.37 7.29
CA THR A 199 8.89 2.64 8.51
C THR A 199 9.51 1.27 8.19
N ASP A 200 8.94 0.53 7.24
CA ASP A 200 9.48 -0.75 6.77
C ASP A 200 10.85 -0.59 6.09
N ILE A 201 11.02 0.45 5.27
CA ILE A 201 12.30 0.81 4.65
C ILE A 201 13.36 1.06 5.73
N ARG A 202 13.09 1.95 6.70
CA ARG A 202 14.03 2.26 7.79
C ARG A 202 14.48 1.02 8.54
N LYS A 203 13.56 0.08 8.80
CA LYS A 203 13.87 -1.21 9.44
C LYS A 203 14.75 -2.08 8.53
N LYS A 204 14.41 -2.22 7.25
CA LYS A 204 15.15 -3.06 6.29
C LYS A 204 16.56 -2.54 6.02
N LEU A 205 16.76 -1.23 6.07
CA LEU A 205 18.08 -0.61 5.91
C LEU A 205 19.02 -0.89 7.09
N GLN A 206 18.52 -1.42 8.21
CA GLN A 206 19.35 -1.88 9.34
C GLN A 206 19.86 -3.33 9.17
N ASP A 207 19.42 -4.04 8.13
CA ASP A 207 19.76 -5.44 7.87
C ASP A 207 20.48 -5.58 6.50
N GLN A 208 20.59 -6.80 5.96
CA GLN A 208 21.23 -7.12 4.69
C GLN A 208 20.89 -6.16 3.53
N PRO A 209 19.64 -5.68 3.34
CA PRO A 209 19.33 -4.68 2.31
C PRO A 209 20.10 -3.37 2.45
N GLY A 210 20.43 -2.95 3.68
CA GLY A 210 21.18 -1.73 3.97
C GLY A 210 22.63 -1.71 3.49
N PHE A 211 23.18 -2.86 3.06
CA PHE A 211 24.55 -2.97 2.54
C PHE A 211 24.63 -2.78 1.02
N THR A 212 23.58 -2.26 0.39
CA THR A 212 23.55 -2.02 -1.06
C THR A 212 23.13 -0.59 -1.37
N ARG A 213 23.86 0.08 -2.26
CA ARG A 213 23.54 1.45 -2.71
C ARG A 213 22.07 1.60 -3.17
N GLN A 214 21.58 0.64 -3.93
CA GLN A 214 20.28 0.69 -4.61
C GLN A 214 19.11 0.82 -3.64
N THR A 215 19.20 0.23 -2.45
CA THR A 215 18.11 0.31 -1.44
C THR A 215 18.03 1.70 -0.82
N TRP A 216 19.16 2.37 -0.61
CA TRP A 216 19.19 3.78 -0.16
C TRP A 216 18.71 4.74 -1.24
N GLU A 217 19.07 4.51 -2.51
CA GLU A 217 18.51 5.25 -3.64
C GLU A 217 16.97 5.08 -3.74
N GLN A 218 16.48 3.85 -3.56
CA GLN A 218 15.05 3.55 -3.52
C GLN A 218 14.36 4.21 -2.34
N ALA A 219 14.99 4.23 -1.16
CA ALA A 219 14.47 4.88 0.04
C ALA A 219 14.32 6.39 -0.15
N ALA A 220 15.38 7.05 -0.63
CA ALA A 220 15.36 8.49 -0.92
C ALA A 220 14.32 8.83 -1.99
N ASN A 221 14.25 8.04 -3.07
CA ASN A 221 13.28 8.24 -4.13
C ASN A 221 11.83 7.98 -3.66
N PHE A 222 11.61 7.00 -2.78
CA PHE A 222 10.28 6.77 -2.22
C PHE A 222 9.84 7.96 -1.36
N SER A 223 10.71 8.45 -0.48
CA SER A 223 10.44 9.64 0.34
C SER A 223 10.13 10.87 -0.52
N LEU A 224 10.96 11.14 -1.54
CA LEU A 224 10.77 12.24 -2.50
C LEU A 224 9.39 12.25 -3.17
N ASN A 225 8.85 11.07 -3.50
CA ASN A 225 7.62 10.93 -4.28
C ASN A 225 6.35 10.70 -3.44
N ASN A 226 6.49 10.41 -2.15
CA ASN A 226 5.37 10.03 -1.28
C ASN A 226 5.21 10.94 -0.05
N ASN A 227 5.65 12.21 -0.16
CA ASN A 227 5.60 13.20 0.93
C ASN A 227 6.33 12.73 2.21
N GLY A 228 7.42 11.97 2.05
CA GLY A 228 8.29 11.64 3.17
C GLY A 228 9.17 12.82 3.60
N ASP A 229 9.96 12.62 4.65
CA ASP A 229 10.93 13.62 5.10
C ASP A 229 12.05 13.78 4.06
N LEU A 230 12.11 14.97 3.45
CA LEU A 230 13.08 15.30 2.40
C LEU A 230 14.49 15.50 2.95
N ASN A 231 14.67 15.89 4.22
CA ASN A 231 16.00 16.00 4.83
C ASN A 231 16.58 14.62 5.14
N GLU A 232 15.72 13.69 5.58
CA GLU A 232 16.09 12.28 5.73
C GLU A 232 16.46 11.68 4.36
N ALA A 233 15.63 11.91 3.34
CA ALA A 233 15.89 11.47 1.97
C ALA A 233 17.21 12.03 1.43
N LEU A 234 17.50 13.31 1.71
CA LEU A 234 18.75 13.95 1.34
C LEU A 234 19.95 13.27 2.02
N THR A 235 19.82 12.97 3.31
CA THR A 235 20.87 12.26 4.06
C THR A 235 21.16 10.88 3.45
N TRP A 236 20.12 10.12 3.12
CA TRP A 236 20.27 8.81 2.47
C TRP A 236 20.96 8.92 1.12
N ILE A 237 20.53 9.83 0.25
CA ILE A 237 21.10 9.94 -1.09
C ILE A 237 22.54 10.46 -1.06
N GLU A 238 22.86 11.38 -0.17
CA GLU A 238 24.23 11.89 0.00
C GLU A 238 25.18 10.79 0.49
N GLY A 239 24.73 9.87 1.34
CA GLY A 239 25.49 8.69 1.72
C GLY A 239 25.91 7.85 0.50
N THR A 240 24.99 7.66 -0.47
CA THR A 240 25.27 6.92 -1.72
C THR A 240 26.22 7.63 -2.68
N ILE A 241 26.44 8.93 -2.50
CA ILE A 241 27.37 9.74 -3.31
C ILE A 241 28.74 9.78 -2.62
N ALA A 242 28.76 9.91 -1.30
CA ALA A 242 29.96 9.98 -0.47
C ALA A 242 30.71 8.64 -0.32
N GLY A 243 30.26 7.58 -1.00
CA GLY A 243 30.90 6.27 -1.00
C GLY A 243 30.54 5.36 0.17
N GLN A 244 29.53 5.73 0.98
CA GLN A 244 28.94 4.78 1.93
C GLN A 244 28.37 3.59 1.16
N PHE A 245 28.31 2.41 1.78
CA PHE A 245 27.80 1.19 1.13
C PHE A 245 28.62 0.78 -0.12
N PHE A 246 29.93 1.08 -0.13
CA PHE A 246 30.86 0.81 -1.23
C PHE A 246 30.39 1.38 -2.58
N SER A 247 29.73 2.54 -2.54
CA SER A 247 29.13 3.20 -3.69
C SER A 247 30.04 4.27 -4.31
N GLN A 248 29.63 4.81 -5.46
CA GLN A 248 30.26 5.94 -6.14
C GLN A 248 29.18 6.85 -6.73
N PRO A 249 29.49 8.14 -6.97
CA PRO A 249 28.61 9.04 -7.70
C PRO A 249 28.23 8.46 -9.06
N ASN A 250 26.96 8.54 -9.43
CA ASN A 250 26.44 8.15 -10.74
C ASN A 250 25.21 8.99 -11.07
N PHE A 251 24.67 8.87 -12.27
CA PHE A 251 23.56 9.74 -12.66
C PHE A 251 22.32 9.57 -11.79
N ASN A 252 21.99 8.35 -11.36
CA ASN A 252 20.78 8.09 -10.59
C ASN A 252 20.80 8.82 -9.24
N ASN A 253 21.87 8.67 -8.46
CA ASN A 253 21.93 9.32 -7.15
C ASN A 253 22.07 10.85 -7.24
N ILE A 254 22.81 11.36 -8.21
CA ILE A 254 22.91 12.80 -8.50
C ILE A 254 21.54 13.39 -8.86
N ASN A 255 20.80 12.70 -9.73
CA ASN A 255 19.49 13.17 -10.18
C ASN A 255 18.43 13.13 -9.06
N ILE A 256 18.47 12.11 -8.18
CA ILE A 256 17.61 12.06 -6.98
C ILE A 256 17.96 13.20 -6.03
N LYS A 257 19.26 13.43 -5.75
CA LYS A 257 19.73 14.55 -4.90
C LYS A 257 19.22 15.89 -5.41
N ALA A 258 19.37 16.16 -6.71
CA ALA A 258 18.93 17.42 -7.31
C ALA A 258 17.41 17.64 -7.17
N GLN A 259 16.60 16.60 -7.37
CA GLN A 259 15.15 16.70 -7.20
C GLN A 259 14.74 16.94 -5.74
N ILE A 260 15.43 16.29 -4.78
CA ILE A 260 15.20 16.52 -3.35
C ILE A 260 15.56 17.97 -2.99
N LEU A 261 16.72 18.46 -3.42
CA LEU A 261 17.16 19.84 -3.21
C LEU A 261 16.14 20.85 -3.79
N ALA A 262 15.65 20.61 -5.00
CA ALA A 262 14.63 21.48 -5.60
C ALA A 262 13.31 21.50 -4.81
N LYS A 263 12.85 20.34 -4.27
CA LYS A 263 11.65 20.29 -3.41
C LYS A 263 11.87 20.91 -2.02
N LEU A 264 13.11 20.99 -1.56
CA LEU A 264 13.53 21.72 -0.36
C LEU A 264 13.74 23.22 -0.60
N ASP A 265 13.36 23.73 -1.78
CA ASP A 265 13.58 25.12 -2.21
C ASP A 265 15.07 25.53 -2.32
N ARG A 266 15.98 24.54 -2.41
CA ARG A 266 17.43 24.71 -2.58
C ARG A 266 17.82 24.59 -4.05
N LYS A 267 17.19 25.42 -4.88
CA LYS A 267 17.26 25.35 -6.35
C LYS A 267 18.67 25.56 -6.93
N ASP A 268 19.44 26.50 -6.39
CA ASP A 268 20.80 26.77 -6.87
C ASP A 268 21.74 25.57 -6.64
N GLU A 269 21.55 24.86 -5.53
CA GLU A 269 22.29 23.64 -5.22
C GLU A 269 21.87 22.48 -6.12
N ALA A 270 20.58 22.39 -6.47
CA ALA A 270 20.08 21.42 -7.44
C ALA A 270 20.71 21.64 -8.82
N VAL A 271 20.78 22.90 -9.28
CA VAL A 271 21.44 23.30 -10.53
C VAL A 271 22.91 22.89 -10.50
N THR A 272 23.64 23.31 -9.47
CA THR A 272 25.08 23.00 -9.31
C THR A 272 25.34 21.49 -9.30
N THR A 273 24.48 20.72 -8.63
CA THR A 273 24.57 19.25 -8.56
C THR A 273 24.44 18.60 -9.93
N LEU A 274 23.50 19.06 -10.77
CA LEU A 274 23.28 18.50 -12.10
C LEU A 274 24.36 18.96 -13.09
N GLU A 275 24.67 20.26 -13.12
CA GLU A 275 25.66 20.83 -14.04
C GLU A 275 27.06 20.23 -13.82
N GLY A 276 27.44 19.99 -12.56
CA GLY A 276 28.70 19.33 -12.21
C GLY A 276 28.81 17.89 -12.74
N PHE A 277 27.70 17.22 -13.05
CA PHE A 277 27.70 15.86 -13.58
C PHE A 277 27.69 15.82 -15.12
N ILE A 278 27.33 16.91 -15.80
CA ILE A 278 27.26 16.97 -17.28
C ILE A 278 28.54 16.49 -17.97
N PRO A 279 29.78 16.87 -17.54
CA PRO A 279 31.00 16.48 -18.25
C PRO A 279 31.26 14.98 -18.37
N GLN A 280 30.64 14.17 -17.51
CA GLN A 280 30.79 12.70 -17.48
C GLN A 280 29.48 11.97 -17.83
N ALA A 281 28.41 12.72 -18.14
CA ALA A 281 27.12 12.19 -18.48
C ALA A 281 27.07 11.69 -19.94
N THR A 282 26.38 10.58 -20.16
CA THR A 282 26.05 10.11 -21.51
C THR A 282 24.99 11.00 -22.18
N ILE A 283 24.83 10.88 -23.51
CA ILE A 283 23.80 11.59 -24.29
C ILE A 283 22.41 11.50 -23.65
N LEU A 284 22.05 10.30 -23.16
CA LEU A 284 20.76 10.03 -22.54
C LEU A 284 20.64 10.65 -21.15
N GLU A 285 21.73 10.68 -20.39
CA GLU A 285 21.78 11.32 -19.07
C GLU A 285 21.70 12.84 -19.20
N VAL A 286 22.43 13.46 -20.14
CA VAL A 286 22.30 14.90 -20.42
C VAL A 286 20.87 15.25 -20.86
N HIS A 287 20.25 14.42 -21.72
CA HIS A 287 18.84 14.58 -22.06
C HIS A 287 17.95 14.52 -20.80
N GLN A 288 18.20 13.58 -19.89
CA GLN A 288 17.43 13.44 -18.67
C GLN A 288 17.67 14.59 -17.68
N ILE A 289 18.88 15.17 -17.61
CA ILE A 289 19.16 16.40 -16.85
C ILE A 289 18.29 17.55 -17.37
N GLY A 290 18.24 17.74 -18.69
CA GLY A 290 17.38 18.76 -19.31
C GLY A 290 15.91 18.58 -18.92
N ARG A 291 15.41 17.33 -18.92
CA ARG A 291 14.05 17.02 -18.46
C ARG A 291 13.84 17.30 -16.97
N THR A 292 14.82 17.01 -16.13
CA THR A 292 14.78 17.32 -14.70
C THR A 292 14.64 18.83 -14.50
N PHE A 293 15.38 19.66 -15.25
CA PHE A 293 15.20 21.12 -15.20
C PHE A 293 13.81 21.59 -15.65
N ILE A 294 13.21 20.97 -16.69
CA ILE A 294 11.81 21.25 -17.05
C ILE A 294 10.88 20.97 -15.87
N GLY A 295 11.03 19.80 -15.22
CA GLY A 295 10.21 19.42 -14.05
C GLY A 295 10.38 20.36 -12.85
N MET A 296 11.52 21.04 -12.75
CA MET A 296 11.77 22.10 -11.75
C MET A 296 11.22 23.48 -12.15
N GLY A 297 10.64 23.61 -13.35
CA GLY A 297 10.18 24.88 -13.93
C GLY A 297 11.32 25.74 -14.49
N MET A 298 12.53 25.21 -14.62
CA MET A 298 13.72 25.93 -15.09
C MET A 298 13.92 25.75 -16.60
N THR A 299 12.98 26.26 -17.39
CA THR A 299 12.91 26.01 -18.85
C THR A 299 14.12 26.57 -19.61
N ASP A 300 14.71 27.67 -19.14
CA ASP A 300 15.90 28.26 -19.74
C ASP A 300 17.13 27.37 -19.57
N LYS A 301 17.32 26.86 -18.35
CA LYS A 301 18.38 25.89 -18.03
C LYS A 301 18.18 24.58 -18.76
N ALA A 302 16.94 24.10 -18.88
CA ALA A 302 16.66 22.92 -19.68
C ALA A 302 17.10 23.09 -21.15
N LEU A 303 16.77 24.21 -21.79
CA LEU A 303 17.17 24.49 -23.16
C LEU A 303 18.70 24.65 -23.30
N GLU A 304 19.37 25.26 -22.34
CA GLU A 304 20.83 25.34 -22.27
C GLU A 304 21.45 23.92 -22.27
N VAL A 305 20.97 23.03 -21.41
CA VAL A 305 21.45 21.65 -21.34
C VAL A 305 21.19 20.87 -22.63
N PHE A 306 20.03 21.04 -23.26
CA PHE A 306 19.77 20.39 -24.54
C PHE A 306 20.66 20.89 -25.67
N LYS A 307 21.04 22.18 -25.66
CA LYS A 307 22.03 22.74 -26.59
C LYS A 307 23.41 22.15 -26.35
N ILE A 308 23.85 22.06 -25.09
CA ILE A 308 25.11 21.39 -24.72
C ILE A 308 25.11 19.94 -25.23
N ASN A 309 23.99 19.23 -25.11
CA ASN A 309 23.87 17.87 -25.63
C ASN A 309 24.00 17.82 -27.17
N ALA A 310 23.46 18.82 -27.87
CA ALA A 310 23.52 18.93 -29.32
C ALA A 310 24.89 19.36 -29.86
N GLU A 311 25.64 20.16 -29.12
CA GLU A 311 26.98 20.61 -29.51
C GLU A 311 28.02 19.49 -29.38
N ASN A 312 27.85 18.62 -28.38
CA ASN A 312 28.82 17.56 -28.08
C ASN A 312 28.55 16.24 -28.79
N HIS A 313 27.43 16.11 -29.51
CA HIS A 313 27.01 14.84 -30.10
C HIS A 313 26.43 15.01 -31.50
N GLU A 314 26.52 13.94 -32.30
CA GLU A 314 25.97 13.89 -33.65
C GLU A 314 24.44 14.06 -33.68
N ASP A 315 23.90 14.27 -34.89
CA ASP A 315 22.48 14.53 -35.26
C ASP A 315 21.55 13.34 -34.93
N THR A 316 21.49 12.96 -33.65
CA THR A 316 20.85 11.75 -33.16
C THR A 316 19.46 12.04 -32.61
N TRP A 317 18.62 11.01 -32.59
CA TRP A 317 17.27 11.05 -32.05
C TRP A 317 17.16 11.72 -30.66
N PRO A 318 17.96 11.35 -29.63
CA PRO A 318 17.82 11.93 -28.29
C PRO A 318 18.15 13.42 -28.21
N VAL A 319 19.09 13.87 -29.04
CA VAL A 319 19.51 15.28 -29.12
C VAL A 319 18.36 16.14 -29.63
N HIS A 320 17.79 15.78 -30.79
CA HIS A 320 16.66 16.52 -31.34
C HIS A 320 15.43 16.43 -30.47
N TYR A 321 15.16 15.27 -29.89
CA TYR A 321 14.02 15.14 -29.02
C TYR A 321 14.15 16.01 -27.76
N GLY A 322 15.37 16.15 -27.23
CA GLY A 322 15.67 17.07 -26.14
C GLY A 322 15.45 18.53 -26.55
N MET A 323 16.02 18.96 -27.67
CA MET A 323 15.82 20.31 -28.21
C MET A 323 14.33 20.63 -28.41
N ALA A 324 13.56 19.68 -28.94
CA ALA A 324 12.11 19.84 -29.07
C ALA A 324 11.42 20.07 -27.73
N ARG A 325 11.78 19.29 -26.69
CA ARG A 325 11.25 19.47 -25.33
C ARG A 325 11.59 20.84 -24.76
N GLY A 326 12.83 21.29 -24.91
CA GLY A 326 13.28 22.61 -24.44
C GLY A 326 12.53 23.76 -25.12
N TYR A 327 12.36 23.71 -26.45
CA TYR A 327 11.59 24.74 -27.17
C TYR A 327 10.11 24.70 -26.83
N SER A 328 9.53 23.49 -26.71
CA SER A 328 8.13 23.32 -26.30
C SER A 328 7.87 23.93 -24.92
N ALA A 329 8.74 23.65 -23.95
CA ALA A 329 8.62 24.19 -22.59
C ALA A 329 8.68 25.74 -22.55
N LYS A 330 9.28 26.36 -23.57
CA LYS A 330 9.34 27.82 -23.76
C LYS A 330 8.18 28.38 -24.61
N GLY A 331 7.27 27.54 -25.08
CA GLY A 331 6.18 27.92 -25.99
C GLY A 331 6.59 28.11 -27.45
N ASP A 332 7.82 27.78 -27.84
CA ASP A 332 8.28 27.87 -29.24
C ASP A 332 7.95 26.57 -29.98
N TYR A 333 6.65 26.33 -30.21
CA TYR A 333 6.15 25.11 -30.84
C TYR A 333 6.63 24.96 -32.28
N HIS A 334 6.93 26.06 -32.97
CA HIS A 334 7.47 26.01 -34.31
C HIS A 334 8.86 25.36 -34.34
N LYS A 335 9.80 25.84 -33.50
CA LYS A 335 11.12 25.21 -33.41
C LYS A 335 11.05 23.81 -32.83
N ALA A 336 10.14 23.57 -31.89
CA ALA A 336 9.94 22.24 -31.33
C ALA A 336 9.52 21.23 -32.42
N LEU A 337 8.59 21.59 -33.30
CA LEU A 337 8.17 20.78 -34.45
C LEU A 337 9.33 20.49 -35.40
N THR A 338 10.17 21.48 -35.72
CA THR A 338 11.37 21.28 -36.55
C THR A 338 12.26 20.18 -35.98
N HIS A 339 12.50 20.22 -34.68
CA HIS A 339 13.32 19.21 -34.02
C HIS A 339 12.61 17.84 -33.92
N LEU A 340 11.31 17.78 -33.63
CA LEU A 340 10.59 16.50 -33.61
C LEU A 340 10.59 15.80 -34.97
N ARG A 341 10.51 16.54 -36.09
CA ARG A 341 10.57 15.94 -37.43
C ARG A 341 11.92 15.26 -37.68
N LYS A 342 13.03 15.91 -37.34
CA LYS A 342 14.37 15.28 -37.38
C LYS A 342 14.48 14.09 -36.43
N ALA A 343 13.90 14.21 -35.24
CA ALA A 343 13.87 13.15 -34.26
C ALA A 343 13.10 11.91 -34.78
N LEU A 344 12.01 12.11 -35.54
CA LEU A 344 11.20 11.05 -36.14
C LEU A 344 11.98 10.26 -37.20
N GLU A 345 12.77 10.94 -38.02
CA GLU A 345 13.63 10.33 -39.05
C GLU A 345 14.64 9.38 -38.42
N ASN A 346 15.29 9.81 -37.33
CA ASN A 346 16.39 9.10 -36.66
C ASN A 346 15.94 8.21 -35.48
N ALA A 347 14.63 8.04 -35.25
CA ALA A 347 14.13 7.27 -34.11
C ALA A 347 14.43 5.75 -34.25
N PRO A 348 14.94 5.09 -33.20
CA PRO A 348 15.60 3.78 -33.32
C PRO A 348 14.64 2.59 -33.49
N ASN A 349 13.35 2.76 -33.19
CA ASN A 349 12.36 1.68 -33.26
C ASN A 349 10.94 2.22 -33.44
N PRO A 350 9.97 1.38 -33.84
CA PRO A 350 8.58 1.80 -34.06
C PRO A 350 7.92 2.45 -32.85
N ALA A 351 8.20 1.96 -31.63
CA ALA A 351 7.66 2.55 -30.42
C ALA A 351 8.15 3.99 -30.19
N SER A 352 9.42 4.25 -30.48
CA SER A 352 10.00 5.59 -30.41
C SER A 352 9.37 6.49 -31.46
N LYS A 353 9.28 6.04 -32.73
CA LYS A 353 8.60 6.78 -33.80
C LYS A 353 7.16 7.15 -33.43
N GLY A 354 6.40 6.21 -32.87
CA GLY A 354 5.04 6.45 -32.40
C GLY A 354 4.96 7.54 -31.33
N ARG A 355 5.89 7.57 -30.37
CA ARG A 355 5.95 8.64 -29.35
C ARG A 355 6.29 9.99 -29.96
N VAL A 356 7.19 10.05 -30.94
CA VAL A 356 7.52 11.29 -31.63
C VAL A 356 6.32 11.82 -32.38
N GLN A 357 5.65 10.96 -33.15
CA GLN A 357 4.48 11.33 -33.92
C GLN A 357 3.39 11.87 -33.01
N ALA A 358 3.08 11.18 -31.89
CA ALA A 358 2.11 11.66 -30.92
C ALA A 358 2.45 13.06 -30.37
N ASN A 359 3.73 13.37 -30.19
CA ASN A 359 4.16 14.70 -29.74
C ASN A 359 4.14 15.75 -30.86
N ILE A 360 4.37 15.37 -32.11
CA ILE A 360 4.12 16.25 -33.27
C ILE A 360 2.65 16.62 -33.30
N ASP A 361 1.76 15.64 -33.19
CA ASP A 361 0.31 15.85 -33.23
C ASP A 361 -0.15 16.78 -32.08
N LYS A 362 0.47 16.66 -30.89
CA LYS A 362 0.25 17.58 -29.76
C LYS A 362 0.66 19.02 -30.10
N LEU A 363 1.88 19.22 -30.59
CA LEU A 363 2.37 20.56 -30.94
C LEU A 363 1.55 21.20 -32.05
N GLU A 364 1.06 20.41 -33.03
CA GLU A 364 0.18 20.91 -34.09
C GLU A 364 -1.19 21.38 -33.55
N ARG A 365 -1.63 20.87 -32.40
CA ARG A 365 -2.79 21.37 -31.65
C ARG A 365 -2.46 22.51 -30.69
N GLY A 366 -1.19 22.95 -30.62
CA GLY A 366 -0.74 23.97 -29.68
C GLY A 366 -0.62 23.46 -28.24
N GLU A 367 -0.44 22.16 -28.04
CA GLU A 367 -0.26 21.52 -26.74
C GLU A 367 1.23 21.27 -26.45
N ASP A 368 1.68 21.59 -25.23
CA ASP A 368 3.04 21.28 -24.78
C ASP A 368 3.30 19.76 -24.70
N ILE A 369 4.55 19.34 -24.96
CA ILE A 369 4.95 17.92 -25.00
C ILE A 369 5.62 17.41 -23.72
N ASN A 370 5.75 18.26 -22.69
CA ASN A 370 6.43 17.92 -21.44
C ASN A 370 5.50 17.40 -20.35
#